data_AF-A0A3A9BHV1-F1
#
_entry.id   AF-A0A3A9BHV1-F1
#
_cell.length_a   1.000
_cell.length_b   1.000
_cell.length_c   1.000
_cell.angle_alpha   90.00
_cell.angle_beta   90.00
_cell.angle_gamma   90.00
#
_symmetry.space_group_name_H-M   'P 1'
#
loop_
_entity.id
_entity.type
_entity.pdbx_description
1 polymer ?
#
loop_
_entity_poly.entity_id
_entity_poly.type
_entity_poly.pdbx_seq_one_letter_code
_entity_poly.pdbx_strand_id
1 'polypeptide(L)' 'MKFTYLEYERLIYFLLDNGYTVTGYDNYRHVEYPVILRHDIDTSLDKAVKMAELENSIGGGGKLDLHISY' A
#
# COMPACT_ATOMS: atom_id res chain seq x y z
N MET A 1 -8.71 -10.00 -13.94
CA MET A 1 -7.56 -9.08 -13.94
C MET A 1 -6.36 -9.86 -13.40
N LYS A 2 -5.22 -9.88 -14.08
CA LYS A 2 -4.03 -10.56 -13.56
C LYS A 2 -3.33 -9.58 -12.63
N PHE A 3 -3.25 -9.88 -11.34
CA PHE A 3 -2.51 -9.07 -10.39
C PHE A 3 -1.02 -9.35 -10.56
N THR A 4 -0.22 -8.32 -10.85
CA THR A 4 1.25 -8.40 -10.85
C THR A 4 1.82 -7.36 -9.90
N TYR A 5 2.94 -7.68 -9.24
CA TYR A 5 3.62 -6.75 -8.34
C TYR A 5 4.02 -5.45 -9.05
N LEU A 6 4.37 -5.52 -10.35
CA LEU A 6 4.70 -4.35 -11.16
C LEU A 6 3.49 -3.42 -11.39
N GLU A 7 2.31 -3.97 -11.65
CA GLU A 7 1.10 -3.15 -11.80
C GLU A 7 0.66 -2.54 -10.48
N TYR A 8 0.87 -3.25 -9.37
CA TYR A 8 0.62 -2.71 -8.05
C TYR A 8 1.57 -1.55 -7.69
N GLU A 9 2.86 -1.70 -7.97
CA GLU A 9 3.84 -0.62 -7.84
C GLU A 9 3.45 0.61 -8.69
N ARG A 10 3.09 0.40 -9.97
CA ARG A 10 2.63 1.48 -10.86
C ARG A 10 1.39 2.17 -10.33
N LEU A 11 0.45 1.43 -9.74
CA LEU A 11 -0.74 1.99 -9.12
C LEU A 11 -0.36 2.91 -7.95
N ILE A 12 0.56 2.47 -7.09
CA ILE A 12 1.02 3.30 -5.96
C ILE A 12 1.66 4.58 -6.47
N TYR A 13 2.61 4.50 -7.42
CA TYR A 13 3.24 5.70 -7.98
C TYR A 13 2.22 6.64 -8.63
N PHE A 14 1.26 6.09 -9.38
CA PHE A 14 0.21 6.90 -9.98
C PHE A 14 -0.62 7.65 -8.92
N LEU A 15 -0.95 7.02 -7.80
CA LEU A 15 -1.67 7.68 -6.71
C LEU A 15 -0.82 8.79 -6.09
N LEU A 16 0.44 8.52 -5.78
CA LEU A 16 1.37 9.48 -5.18
C LEU A 16 1.61 10.68 -6.11
N ASP A 17 1.83 10.45 -7.41
CA ASP A 17 2.02 11.50 -8.42
C ASP A 17 0.78 12.40 -8.58
N ASN A 18 -0.40 11.89 -8.27
CA ASN A 18 -1.65 12.64 -8.29
C ASN A 18 -2.00 13.29 -6.93
N GLY A 19 -1.08 13.27 -5.96
CA GLY A 19 -1.25 13.92 -4.66
C GLY A 19 -2.08 13.14 -3.65
N TYR A 20 -2.33 11.85 -3.89
CA TYR A 20 -2.98 11.01 -2.89
C TYR A 20 -1.99 10.60 -1.80
N THR A 21 -2.49 10.59 -0.56
CA THR A 21 -1.72 10.13 0.60
C THR A 21 -2.14 8.71 0.95
N VAL A 22 -1.23 7.76 0.83
CA VAL A 22 -1.49 6.39 1.29
C VAL A 22 -1.48 6.35 2.82
N THR A 23 -2.55 5.83 3.41
CA THR A 23 -2.89 6.02 4.83
C THR A 23 -3.55 4.76 5.39
N GLY A 24 -3.45 4.57 6.70
CA GLY A 24 -4.15 3.55 7.47
C GLY A 24 -5.53 4.02 7.95
N TYR A 25 -6.26 3.11 8.60
CA TYR A 25 -7.58 3.40 9.18
C TYR A 25 -7.54 4.37 10.35
N ASP A 26 -6.38 4.52 10.98
CA ASP A 26 -6.11 5.37 12.13
C ASP A 26 -5.87 6.85 11.74
N ASN A 27 -5.27 7.11 10.57
CA ASN A 27 -4.77 8.43 10.20
C ASN A 27 -5.43 9.06 8.95
N TYR A 28 -6.31 8.33 8.25
CA TYR A 28 -6.95 8.81 7.02
C TYR A 28 -7.70 10.14 7.13
N ARG A 29 -8.17 10.50 8.34
CA ARG A 29 -8.89 11.75 8.59
C ARG A 29 -7.98 12.98 8.69
N HIS A 30 -6.67 12.77 8.76
CA HIS A 30 -5.67 13.81 9.01
C HIS A 30 -4.83 14.15 7.77
N VAL A 31 -5.16 13.57 6.61
CA VAL A 31 -4.42 13.76 5.35
C VAL A 31 -5.36 14.19 4.23
N GLU A 32 -4.83 14.94 3.26
CA GLU A 32 -5.56 15.25 2.03
C GLU A 32 -5.49 14.07 1.06
N TYR A 33 -6.60 13.82 0.36
CA TYR A 33 -6.76 12.72 -0.59
C TYR A 33 -6.30 11.35 -0.04
N PRO A 34 -6.89 10.87 1.07
CA PRO A 34 -6.49 9.61 1.70
C PRO A 34 -6.80 8.41 0.79
N VAL A 35 -5.85 7.47 0.69
CA VAL A 35 -6.05 6.16 0.07
C VAL A 35 -5.67 5.06 1.04
N ILE A 36 -6.61 4.17 1.31
CA ILE A 36 -6.36 2.96 2.11
C ILE A 36 -6.18 1.80 1.13
N LEU A 37 -4.97 1.26 1.08
CA LEU A 37 -4.65 0.08 0.29
C LEU A 37 -5.02 -1.17 1.10
N ARG A 38 -5.87 -2.03 0.53
CA ARG A 38 -6.29 -3.28 1.15
C ARG A 38 -5.88 -4.44 0.27
N HIS A 39 -5.32 -5.46 0.91
CA HIS A 39 -4.95 -6.71 0.28
C HIS A 39 -5.81 -7.81 0.88
N ASP A 40 -6.58 -8.50 0.04
CA ASP A 40 -7.25 -9.76 0.44
C ASP A 40 -6.23 -10.90 0.27
N ILE A 41 -5.22 -10.87 1.14
CA ILE A 41 -3.99 -11.68 1.05
C ILE A 41 -3.85 -12.67 2.18
N ASP A 42 -4.90 -12.80 2.99
CA ASP A 42 -5.05 -13.61 4.20
C ASP A 42 -4.72 -15.10 3.98
N THR A 43 -4.62 -15.53 2.73
CA THR A 43 -4.38 -16.91 2.31
C THR A 43 -2.91 -17.24 2.01
N SER A 44 -1.98 -16.27 1.97
CA SER A 44 -0.58 -16.56 1.62
C SER A 44 0.43 -15.59 2.23
N LEU A 45 1.10 -16.06 3.29
CA LEU A 45 2.14 -15.34 4.02
C LEU A 45 3.28 -14.86 3.10
N ASP A 46 3.73 -15.69 2.16
CA ASP A 46 4.81 -15.33 1.22
C ASP A 46 4.45 -14.12 0.36
N LYS A 47 3.18 -13.99 -0.02
CA LYS A 47 2.74 -12.85 -0.81
C LYS A 47 2.64 -11.60 0.05
N ALA A 48 2.22 -11.72 1.31
CA ALA A 48 2.14 -10.61 2.25
C ALA A 48 3.52 -10.00 2.52
N VAL A 49 4.54 -10.86 2.71
CA VAL A 49 5.93 -10.41 2.88
C VAL A 49 6.42 -9.63 1.66
N LYS A 50 6.19 -10.15 0.45
CA LYS A 50 6.60 -9.46 -0.79
C LYS A 50 5.91 -8.10 -1.00
N MET A 51 4.65 -7.98 -0.60
CA MET A 51 3.93 -6.69 -0.64
C MET A 51 4.55 -5.70 0.33
N ALA A 52 4.81 -6.13 1.57
CA ALA A 52 5.43 -5.28 2.59
C ALA A 52 6.85 -4.83 2.20
N GLU A 53 7.65 -5.72 1.59
CA GLU A 53 8.98 -5.38 1.06
C GLU A 53 8.90 -4.33 -0.05
N LEU A 54 7.96 -4.49 -0.98
CA LEU A 54 7.73 -3.57 -2.09
C LEU A 54 7.27 -2.19 -1.58
N GLU A 55 6.28 -2.16 -0.68
CA GLU A 55 5.78 -0.93 -0.06
C GLU A 55 6.92 -0.20 0.69
N ASN A 56 7.73 -0.92 1.46
CA ASN A 56 8.87 -0.35 2.16
C ASN A 56 9.93 0.23 1.20
N SER A 57 10.12 -0.40 0.03
CA SER A 57 11.01 0.12 -1.01
C SER A 57 10.49 1.43 -1.63
N ILE A 58 9.17 1.59 -1.75
CA ILE A 58 8.53 2.77 -2.33
C ILE A 58 8.49 3.94 -1.33
N GLY A 59 8.24 3.65 -0.05
CA GLY A 59 8.04 4.64 1.01
C GLY A 59 9.32 5.33 1.54
N GLY A 60 10.52 4.93 1.10
CA GLY A 60 11.77 5.62 1.45
C GLY A 60 12.00 5.82 2.96
N GLY A 61 11.67 4.81 3.78
CA GLY A 61 11.82 4.86 5.24
C GLY A 61 10.65 5.51 6.00
N GLY A 62 9.64 6.03 5.31
CA GLY A 62 8.34 6.36 5.90
C GLY A 62 7.43 5.14 5.84
N LYS A 63 6.99 4.65 7.00
CA LYS A 63 6.02 3.55 7.10
C LYS A 63 4.76 3.91 6.30
N LEU A 64 4.53 3.21 5.20
CA LEU A 64 3.18 3.01 4.70
C LEU A 64 2.47 2.19 5.78
N ASP A 65 1.60 2.84 6.56
CA ASP A 65 0.87 2.20 7.65
C ASP A 65 -0.28 1.36 7.07
N LEU A 66 0.08 0.33 6.30
CA LEU A 66 -0.86 -0.69 5.88
C LEU A 66 -1.08 -1.61 7.07
N HIS A 67 -2.24 -1.46 7.70
CA HIS A 67 -2.74 -2.38 8.69
C HIS A 67 -3.00 -3.72 8.00
N ILE A 68 -2.00 -4.60 8.01
CA ILE A 68 -2.18 -6.02 7.66
C ILE A 68 -2.92 -6.64 8.84
N SER A 69 -4.26 -6.62 8.79
CA SER A 69 -5.08 -7.41 9.69
C SER A 69 -4.82 -8.88 9.37
N TYR A 70 -4.13 -9.58 10.26
CA TYR A 70 -4.02 -11.04 10.27
C TYR A 70 -5.35 -11.70 10.66
#